data_AF-A0A9W6ZPQ1-F1
#
_entry.id   AF-A0A9W6ZPQ1-F1
#
_cell.length_a   1.000
_cell.length_b   1.000
_cell.length_c   1.000
_cell.angle_alpha   90.00
_cell.angle_beta   90.00
_cell.angle_gamma   90.00
#
_symmetry.space_group_name_H-M   'P 1'
#
loop_
_entity.id
_entity.type
_entity.pdbx_description
1 polymer ?
#
loop_
_entity_poly.entity_id
_entity_poly.type
_entity_poly.pdbx_seq_one_letter_code
_entity_poly.pdbx_strand_id
1 'polypeptide(L)'
;MLASLSLALFICVLCASTASTSALKLYSPANTLLRNGPIPFITRLVKPKEYEEKIKKYMVEAREKDEVVAQGNMDAYFAAPDVWAEQKLLESQGRREVFDYGKGPEPERILLSTAWAGVVFGTLGRVVWQLAHGSRSLW
;
A
#
# COMPACT_ATOMS: atom_id res chain seq x y z
N MET A 1 -7.00 -11.52 40.25
CA MET A 1 -5.94 -10.50 40.06
C MET A 1 -5.07 -10.85 38.83
N LEU A 2 -5.65 -11.02 37.64
CA LEU A 2 -4.92 -11.45 36.42
C LEU A 2 -5.32 -10.67 35.15
N ALA A 3 -6.11 -9.60 35.28
CA ALA A 3 -6.59 -8.80 34.13
C ALA A 3 -5.71 -7.58 33.80
N SER A 4 -4.72 -7.26 34.64
CA SER A 4 -3.91 -6.04 34.53
C SER A 4 -2.62 -6.20 33.72
N LEU A 5 -2.20 -7.43 33.39
CA LEU A 5 -0.95 -7.65 32.63
C LEU A 5 -1.11 -7.59 31.10
N SER A 6 -2.33 -7.66 30.57
CA SER A 6 -2.53 -7.72 29.10
C SER A 6 -2.49 -6.35 28.42
N LEU A 7 -2.68 -5.24 29.16
CA LEU A 7 -2.71 -3.89 28.58
C LEU A 7 -1.30 -3.29 28.46
N ALA A 8 -0.38 -3.66 29.35
CA ALA A 8 1.00 -3.18 29.33
C ALA A 8 1.80 -3.75 28.14
N LEU A 9 1.51 -4.98 27.70
CA LEU A 9 2.15 -5.56 26.52
C LEU A 9 1.70 -4.88 25.21
N PHE A 10 0.47 -4.34 25.17
CA PHE A 10 -0.05 -3.68 23.97
C PHE A 10 0.52 -2.26 23.79
N ILE A 11 0.82 -1.56 24.89
CA ILE A 11 1.42 -0.22 24.85
C ILE A 11 2.93 -0.28 24.52
N CYS A 12 3.62 -1.34 24.92
CA CYS A 12 5.06 -1.48 24.65
C CYS A 12 5.39 -1.78 23.17
N VAL A 13 4.48 -2.42 22.43
CA VAL A 13 4.66 -2.69 20.98
C VAL A 13 4.51 -1.42 20.13
N LEU A 14 3.81 -0.40 20.63
CA LEU A 14 3.65 0.89 19.94
C LEU A 14 4.89 1.80 20.02
N CYS A 15 5.85 1.53 20.92
CA CYS A 15 7.00 2.40 21.16
C CYS A 15 8.23 2.07 20.27
N ALA A 16 8.25 0.92 19.58
CA ALA A 16 9.40 0.47 18.80
C ALA A 16 9.41 0.89 17.32
N SER A 17 8.41 1.63 16.84
CA SER A 17 8.26 1.94 15.40
C SER A 17 8.97 3.22 14.93
N THR A 18 9.73 3.91 15.77
CA THR A 18 10.47 5.13 15.36
C THR A 18 11.83 4.81 14.72
N ALA A 19 11.92 3.73 13.94
CA ALA A 19 13.08 3.48 13.08
C ALA A 19 12.87 4.18 11.75
N SER A 20 13.21 5.47 11.76
CA SER A 20 13.38 6.33 10.57
C SER A 20 14.02 5.56 9.42
N THR A 21 13.30 5.39 8.31
CA THR A 21 13.85 4.87 7.05
C THR A 21 14.01 6.02 6.04
N SER A 22 14.67 7.09 6.48
CA SER A 22 15.23 8.09 5.60
C SER A 22 16.56 7.56 5.03
N ALA A 23 16.54 7.03 3.79
CA ALA A 23 17.65 6.99 2.81
C ALA A 23 17.65 5.72 1.91
N LEU A 24 16.69 5.63 0.99
CA LEU A 24 16.95 5.16 -0.37
C LEU A 24 15.81 5.71 -1.24
N LYS A 25 16.11 6.67 -2.12
CA LYS A 25 15.12 7.22 -3.08
C LYS A 25 14.85 6.23 -4.22
N LEU A 26 14.83 4.93 -3.91
CA LEU A 26 14.49 3.84 -4.80
C LEU A 26 13.04 3.50 -4.54
N TYR A 27 12.20 3.60 -5.56
CA TYR A 27 10.79 3.28 -5.43
C TYR A 27 10.62 1.75 -5.30
N SER A 28 10.60 1.30 -4.04
CA SER A 28 10.59 -0.11 -3.68
C SER A 28 9.37 -0.84 -4.27
N PRO A 29 9.53 -2.09 -4.76
CA PRO A 29 8.39 -2.94 -5.15
C PRO A 29 7.33 -3.06 -4.04
N ALA A 30 7.73 -2.96 -2.77
CA ALA A 30 6.78 -2.93 -1.65
C ALA A 30 5.83 -1.73 -1.70
N ASN A 31 6.29 -0.57 -2.15
CA ASN A 31 5.44 0.62 -2.32
C ASN A 31 4.42 0.42 -3.44
N THR A 32 4.82 -0.25 -4.53
CA THR A 32 3.89 -0.66 -5.59
C THR A 32 2.78 -1.53 -5.04
N LEU A 33 3.14 -2.56 -4.26
CA LEU A 33 2.18 -3.50 -3.68
C LEU A 33 1.21 -2.80 -2.74
N LEU A 34 1.73 -1.97 -1.83
CA LEU A 34 0.94 -1.27 -0.82
C LEU A 34 0.02 -0.20 -1.42
N ARG A 35 0.43 0.45 -2.52
CA ARG A 35 -0.32 1.56 -3.12
C ARG A 35 -1.22 1.15 -4.27
N ASN A 36 -0.66 0.41 -5.23
CA ASN A 36 -1.30 0.11 -6.50
C ASN A 36 -1.74 -1.37 -6.59
N GLY A 37 -1.40 -2.17 -5.58
CA GLY A 37 -1.88 -3.54 -5.43
C GLY A 37 -0.96 -4.60 -6.07
N PRO A 38 -1.45 -5.86 -6.12
CA PRO A 38 -0.61 -7.01 -6.49
C PRO A 38 -0.29 -7.08 -7.98
N ILE A 39 -1.17 -6.58 -8.86
CA ILE A 39 -0.99 -6.64 -10.31
C ILE A 39 0.27 -5.92 -10.78
N PRO A 40 0.48 -4.62 -10.48
CA PRO A 40 1.70 -3.93 -10.88
C PRO A 40 2.95 -4.51 -10.17
N PHE A 41 2.81 -5.00 -8.95
CA PHE A 41 3.88 -5.67 -8.22
C PHE A 41 4.35 -6.93 -8.94
N ILE A 42 3.42 -7.80 -9.34
CA ILE A 42 3.73 -9.02 -10.09
C ILE A 42 4.32 -8.68 -11.45
N THR A 43 3.80 -7.64 -12.12
CA THR A 43 4.31 -7.19 -13.43
C THR A 43 5.77 -6.77 -13.36
N ARG A 44 6.16 -6.05 -12.29
CA ARG A 44 7.57 -5.69 -12.02
C ARG A 44 8.46 -6.91 -11.85
N LEU A 45 7.98 -7.94 -11.15
CA LEU A 45 8.76 -9.15 -10.89
C LEU A 45 8.90 -10.07 -12.11
N VAL A 46 7.82 -10.24 -12.86
CA VAL A 46 7.76 -11.21 -13.97
C VAL A 46 8.22 -10.60 -15.28
N LYS A 47 8.01 -9.30 -15.50
CA LYS A 47 8.28 -8.60 -16.76
C LYS A 47 9.07 -7.30 -16.56
N PRO A 48 10.26 -7.34 -15.95
CA PRO A 48 11.02 -6.13 -15.61
C PRO A 48 11.42 -5.31 -16.85
N LYS A 49 11.78 -5.97 -17.97
CA LYS A 49 12.21 -5.28 -19.20
C LYS A 49 11.08 -4.49 -19.86
N GLU A 50 9.91 -5.11 -20.02
CA GLU A 50 8.71 -4.44 -20.57
C GLU A 50 8.25 -3.29 -19.66
N TYR A 51 8.41 -3.48 -18.35
CA TYR A 51 8.06 -2.47 -17.35
C TYR A 51 8.96 -1.23 -17.46
N GLU A 52 10.29 -1.40 -17.49
CA GLU A 52 11.25 -0.30 -17.66
C GLU A 52 11.07 0.45 -18.99
N GLU A 53 10.79 -0.28 -20.07
CA GLU A 53 10.53 0.32 -21.37
C GLU A 53 9.30 1.25 -21.33
N LYS A 54 8.22 0.81 -20.68
CA LYS A 54 7.01 1.62 -20.52
C LYS A 54 7.23 2.85 -19.65
N ILE A 55 8.05 2.75 -18.60
CA ILE A 55 8.44 3.92 -17.79
C ILE A 55 9.19 4.93 -18.64
N LYS A 56 10.21 4.51 -19.39
CA LYS A 56 10.99 5.40 -20.24
C LYS A 56 10.12 6.05 -21.32
N LYS A 57 9.22 5.28 -21.92
CA LYS A 57 8.24 5.80 -22.87
C LYS A 57 7.35 6.87 -22.23
N TYR A 58 6.83 6.61 -21.04
CA TYR A 58 6.03 7.58 -20.28
C TYR A 58 6.82 8.84 -19.91
N MET A 59 8.08 8.71 -19.47
CA MET A 59 8.93 9.86 -19.15
C MET A 59 9.10 10.80 -20.35
N VAL A 60 9.27 10.24 -21.55
CA VAL A 60 9.40 11.01 -22.79
C VAL A 60 8.06 11.64 -23.17
N GLU A 61 6.96 10.88 -23.16
CA GLU A 61 5.63 11.35 -23.57
C GLU A 61 5.07 12.43 -22.63
N ALA A 62 5.18 12.22 -21.32
CA ALA A 62 4.69 13.15 -20.29
C ALA A 62 5.68 14.27 -19.96
N ARG A 63 6.89 14.25 -20.54
CA ARG A 63 8.01 15.14 -20.19
C ARG A 63 8.36 15.13 -18.71
N GLU A 64 8.16 13.98 -18.06
CA GLU A 64 8.44 13.77 -16.64
C GLU A 64 9.92 13.52 -16.43
N LYS A 65 10.52 14.25 -15.49
CA LYS A 65 11.97 14.17 -15.20
C LYS A 65 12.27 13.24 -14.03
N ASP A 66 11.32 13.06 -13.12
CA ASP A 66 11.50 12.18 -11.97
C ASP A 66 11.07 10.75 -12.30
N GLU A 67 12.05 9.84 -12.31
CA GLU A 67 11.80 8.41 -12.55
C GLU A 67 10.85 7.81 -11.51
N VAL A 68 10.91 8.25 -10.25
CA VAL A 68 10.05 7.73 -9.18
C VAL A 68 8.58 8.07 -9.44
N VAL A 69 8.32 9.29 -9.93
CA VAL A 69 6.97 9.73 -10.30
C VAL A 69 6.50 8.98 -11.54
N ALA A 70 7.38 8.76 -12.52
CA ALA A 70 7.07 7.97 -13.71
C ALA A 70 6.73 6.51 -13.38
N GLN A 71 7.51 5.88 -12.50
CA GLN A 71 7.26 4.54 -11.99
C GLN A 71 5.90 4.44 -11.30
N GLY A 72 5.58 5.40 -10.42
CA GLY A 72 4.28 5.44 -9.75
C GLY A 72 3.11 5.63 -10.71
N ASN A 73 3.25 6.47 -11.74
CA ASN A 73 2.23 6.65 -12.77
C ASN A 73 2.01 5.37 -13.59
N MET A 74 3.08 4.66 -13.92
CA MET A 74 2.97 3.38 -14.64
C MET A 74 2.34 2.29 -13.78
N ASP A 75 2.66 2.25 -12.49
CA ASP A 75 2.01 1.32 -11.57
C ASP A 75 0.50 1.59 -11.44
N ALA A 76 0.09 2.86 -11.42
CA ALA A 76 -1.32 3.24 -11.44
C ALA A 76 -2.00 2.85 -12.76
N TYR A 77 -1.34 3.05 -13.89
CA TYR A 77 -1.83 2.62 -15.21
C TYR A 77 -2.01 1.09 -15.29
N PHE A 78 -1.09 0.30 -14.74
CA PHE A 78 -1.23 -1.16 -14.73
C PHE A 78 -2.31 -1.66 -13.77
N ALA A 79 -2.60 -0.92 -12.71
CA ALA A 79 -3.66 -1.26 -11.76
C ALA A 79 -5.05 -0.98 -12.32
N ALA A 80 -5.26 0.21 -12.91
CA ALA A 80 -6.54 0.66 -13.44
C ALA A 80 -6.33 1.66 -14.59
N PRO A 81 -6.18 1.17 -15.85
CA PRO A 81 -5.81 2.02 -16.98
C PRO A 81 -6.90 3.02 -17.38
N ASP A 82 -8.16 2.66 -17.21
CA ASP A 82 -9.35 3.49 -17.47
C ASP A 82 -9.43 4.67 -16.50
N VAL A 83 -9.31 4.40 -15.20
CA VAL A 83 -9.33 5.44 -14.15
C VAL A 83 -8.13 6.37 -14.29
N TRP A 84 -6.96 5.81 -14.59
CA TRP A 84 -5.76 6.60 -14.82
C TRP A 84 -5.90 7.54 -16.03
N ALA A 85 -6.48 7.04 -17.14
CA ALA A 85 -6.69 7.84 -18.34
C ALA A 85 -7.69 8.98 -18.10
N GLU A 86 -8.80 8.70 -17.40
CA GLU A 86 -9.75 9.73 -16.97
C GLU A 86 -9.06 10.78 -16.11
N GLN A 87 -8.25 10.35 -15.14
CA GLN A 87 -7.54 11.27 -14.27
C GLN A 87 -6.58 12.16 -15.06
N LYS A 88 -5.79 11.61 -15.97
CA LYS A 88 -4.87 12.41 -16.81
C LYS A 88 -5.61 13.39 -17.71
N LEU A 89 -6.79 13.01 -18.21
CA LEU A 89 -7.65 13.92 -18.94
C LEU A 89 -8.11 15.09 -18.06
N LEU A 90 -8.57 14.81 -16.84
CA LEU A 90 -9.02 15.85 -15.89
C LEU A 90 -7.88 16.76 -15.43
N GLU A 91 -6.68 16.21 -15.22
CA GLU A 91 -5.45 16.97 -14.93
C GLU A 91 -5.11 17.89 -16.11
N SER A 92 -5.19 17.40 -17.35
CA SER A 92 -4.92 18.21 -18.55
C SER A 92 -5.94 19.35 -18.76
N GLN A 93 -7.16 19.15 -18.27
CA GLN A 93 -8.23 20.16 -18.30
C GLN A 93 -8.16 21.15 -17.11
N GLY A 94 -7.23 20.95 -16.17
CA GLY A 94 -7.15 21.75 -14.94
C GLY A 94 -8.35 21.56 -14.00
N ARG A 95 -9.15 20.51 -14.20
CA ARG A 95 -10.33 20.18 -13.37
C ARG A 95 -9.98 19.37 -12.14
N ARG A 96 -8.75 18.86 -12.08
CA ARG A 96 -8.20 18.11 -10.96
C ARG A 96 -6.73 18.49 -10.78
N GLU A 97 -6.29 18.54 -9.53
CA GLU A 97 -4.88 18.73 -9.21
C GLU A 97 -4.05 17.55 -9.71
N VAL A 98 -2.82 17.84 -10.13
CA VAL A 98 -1.87 16.81 -10.59
C VAL A 98 -1.49 15.94 -9.40
N PHE A 99 -1.85 14.65 -9.47
CA PHE A 99 -1.59 13.73 -8.37
C PHE A 99 -0.17 13.19 -8.43
N ASP A 100 0.52 13.25 -7.30
CA ASP A 100 1.89 12.76 -7.17
C ASP A 100 1.91 11.25 -6.84
N TYR A 101 2.17 10.44 -7.87
CA TYR A 101 2.31 8.99 -7.75
C TYR A 101 3.68 8.53 -7.21
N GLY A 102 4.65 9.44 -7.05
CA GLY A 102 5.97 9.13 -6.50
C GLY A 102 5.97 9.06 -4.96
N LYS A 103 5.03 9.73 -4.29
CA LYS A 103 4.95 9.75 -2.82
C LYS A 103 4.45 8.43 -2.24
N GLY A 104 5.22 7.80 -1.36
CA GLY A 104 4.76 6.59 -0.66
C GLY A 104 3.51 6.84 0.19
N PRO A 105 2.73 5.79 0.51
CA PRO A 105 1.65 5.89 1.50
C PRO A 105 2.19 6.36 2.86
N GLU A 106 1.38 7.13 3.58
CA GLU A 106 1.73 7.59 4.94
C GLU A 106 1.89 6.39 5.89
N PRO A 107 3.01 6.29 6.63
CA PRO A 107 3.27 5.19 7.55
C PRO A 107 2.16 4.99 8.59
N GLU A 108 1.58 6.09 9.09
CA GLU A 108 0.51 6.08 10.08
C GLU A 108 -0.74 5.37 9.54
N ARG A 109 -1.08 5.60 8.26
CA ARG A 109 -2.21 4.95 7.59
C ARG A 109 -1.98 3.45 7.44
N ILE A 110 -0.76 3.05 7.08
CA ILE A 110 -0.39 1.63 6.96
C ILE A 110 -0.47 0.94 8.32
N LEU A 111 0.09 1.56 9.36
CA LEU A 111 0.06 1.04 10.72
C LEU A 111 -1.38 0.89 11.23
N LEU A 112 -2.21 1.92 11.07
CA LEU A 112 -3.59 1.91 11.55
C LEU A 112 -4.44 0.86 10.81
N SER A 113 -4.32 0.78 9.48
CA SER A 113 -5.06 -0.21 8.67
C SER A 113 -4.62 -1.64 8.98
N THR A 114 -3.32 -1.89 9.16
CA THR A 114 -2.78 -3.20 9.56
C THR A 114 -3.24 -3.59 10.96
N ALA A 115 -3.24 -2.64 11.90
CA ALA A 115 -3.71 -2.87 13.26
C ALA A 115 -5.21 -3.26 13.29
N TRP A 116 -6.05 -2.52 12.57
CA TRP A 116 -7.49 -2.84 12.47
C TRP A 116 -7.75 -4.16 11.76
N ALA A 117 -7.00 -4.46 10.69
CA ALA A 117 -7.07 -5.76 10.05
C ALA A 117 -6.77 -6.88 11.06
N GLY A 118 -5.74 -6.73 11.88
CA GLY A 118 -5.42 -7.68 12.97
C GLY A 118 -6.58 -7.89 13.95
N VAL A 119 -7.25 -6.81 14.38
CA VAL A 119 -8.43 -6.89 15.26
C VAL A 119 -9.58 -7.64 14.58
N VAL A 120 -9.88 -7.31 13.31
CA VAL A 120 -10.99 -7.94 12.57
C VAL A 120 -10.70 -9.41 12.30
N PHE A 121 -9.53 -9.75 11.75
CA PHE A 121 -9.17 -11.14 11.48
C PHE A 121 -8.99 -11.96 12.76
N GLY A 122 -8.50 -11.35 13.84
CA GLY A 122 -8.39 -12.02 15.15
C GLY A 122 -9.76 -12.35 15.74
N THR A 123 -10.71 -11.41 15.70
CA THR A 123 -12.07 -11.64 16.20
C THR A 123 -12.85 -12.63 15.33
N LEU A 124 -12.83 -12.46 13.99
CA LEU A 124 -13.46 -13.39 13.06
C LEU A 124 -12.83 -14.79 13.15
N GLY A 125 -11.51 -14.87 13.18
CA GLY A 125 -10.79 -16.14 13.31
C GLY A 125 -11.16 -16.88 14.60
N ARG A 126 -11.30 -16.16 15.72
CA ARG A 126 -11.79 -16.73 16.98
C ARG A 126 -13.22 -17.26 16.86
N VAL A 127 -14.13 -16.50 16.24
CA VAL A 127 -15.53 -16.94 16.04
C VAL A 127 -15.59 -18.18 15.16
N VAL A 128 -14.88 -18.17 14.03
CA VAL A 128 -14.79 -19.32 13.11
C VAL A 128 -14.21 -20.54 13.82
N TRP A 129 -13.16 -20.35 14.63
CA TRP A 129 -12.56 -21.43 15.43
C TRP A 129 -13.55 -22.04 16.42
N GLN A 130 -14.30 -21.20 17.15
CA GLN A 130 -15.31 -21.64 18.12
C GLN A 130 -16.47 -22.40 17.45
N LEU A 131 -16.92 -21.94 16.28
CA LEU A 131 -17.94 -22.63 15.47
C LEU A 131 -17.44 -23.99 14.96
N ALA A 132 -16.20 -24.05 14.48
CA ALA A 132 -15.60 -25.28 13.96
C ALA A 132 -15.38 -26.36 15.04
N HIS A 133 -15.06 -25.96 16.28
CA HIS A 133 -14.72 -26.88 17.37
C HIS A 133 -15.84 -27.06 18.41
N GLY A 134 -17.05 -26.56 18.15
CA GLY A 134 -18.22 -26.77 19.01
C GLY A 134 -18.09 -26.19 20.42
N SER A 135 -17.23 -25.17 20.61
CA SER A 135 -17.03 -24.52 21.91
C SER A 135 -18.19 -23.55 22.19
N ARG A 136 -19.21 -24.04 22.90
CA ARG A 136 -20.41 -23.28 23.29
C ARG A 136 -20.22 -22.49 24.61
N SER A 137 -19.17 -21.69 24.75
CA SER A 137 -19.13 -20.70 25.84
C SER A 137 -19.21 -19.28 25.25
N LEU A 138 -20.45 -18.78 25.17
CA LEU A 138 -20.79 -17.44 24.70
C LEU A 138 -20.86 -16.40 25.84
N TRP A 139 -20.22 -16.69 26.97
CA TRP A 139 -20.13 -15.81 28.14
C TRP A 139 -18.76 -15.99 28.81
#